data_AF-A0A537T374-F1
#
_entry.id   AF-A0A537T374-F1
#
_cell.length_a   1.000
_cell.length_b   1.000
_cell.length_c   1.000
_cell.angle_alpha   90.00
_cell.angle_beta   90.00
_cell.angle_gamma   90.00
#
_symmetry.space_group_name_H-M   'P 1'
#
loop_
_entity.id
_entity.type
_entity.pdbx_description
1 polymer ?
#
loop_
_entity_poly.entity_id
_entity_poly.type
_entity_poly.pdbx_seq_one_letter_code
_entity_poly.pdbx_strand_id
1 'polypeptide(L)' 'MPTKRAGGRKRRSWSKADLRELRAHSRSKSPVKKMAKTMKRSEGALRQKALSLGLPLGHRR' A
#
# COMPACT_ATOMS: atom_id res chain seq x y z
N MET A 1 7.08 -30.68 13.44
CA MET A 1 5.66 -30.35 13.18
C MET A 1 5.58 -29.18 12.19
N PRO A 2 5.13 -29.37 10.93
CA PRO A 2 4.93 -28.25 10.02
C PRO A 2 3.60 -27.57 10.35
N THR A 3 3.65 -26.31 10.79
CA THR A 3 2.47 -25.50 11.07
C THR A 3 1.71 -25.24 9.76
N LYS A 4 0.38 -25.44 9.78
CA LYS A 4 -0.51 -25.26 8.64
C LYS A 4 -0.36 -23.84 8.08
N ARG A 5 0.26 -23.69 6.90
CA ARG A 5 0.36 -22.39 6.22
C ARG A 5 -1.04 -21.99 5.74
N ALA A 6 -1.65 -21.00 6.39
CA ALA A 6 -2.93 -20.46 5.98
C ALA A 6 -2.86 -19.98 4.52
N GLY A 7 -3.80 -20.44 3.69
CA GLY A 7 -3.85 -20.17 2.25
C GLY A 7 -3.75 -18.68 1.94
N GLY A 8 -2.87 -18.35 0.99
CA GLY A 8 -2.56 -16.97 0.64
C GLY A 8 -3.81 -16.20 0.19
N ARG A 9 -4.13 -15.11 0.90
CA ARG A 9 -5.18 -14.17 0.51
C ARG A 9 -4.91 -13.71 -0.93
N LYS A 10 -5.87 -13.91 -1.84
CA LYS A 10 -5.75 -13.50 -3.25
C LYS A 10 -5.30 -12.04 -3.32
N ARG A 11 -4.16 -11.78 -3.98
CA ARG A 11 -3.59 -10.43 -4.10
C ARG A 11 -4.52 -9.61 -4.99
N ARG A 12 -5.07 -8.52 -4.46
CA ARG A 12 -5.87 -7.58 -5.25
C ARG A 12 -4.96 -6.87 -6.24
N SER A 13 -5.29 -6.90 -7.53
CA SER A 13 -4.57 -6.18 -8.56
C SER A 13 -4.59 -4.66 -8.28
N TRP A 14 -3.52 -3.98 -8.66
CA TRP A 14 -3.44 -2.52 -8.59
C TRP A 14 -4.04 -1.93 -9.86
N SER A 15 -5.06 -1.09 -9.73
CA SER A 15 -5.60 -0.34 -10.86
C SER A 15 -4.71 0.85 -11.20
N LYS A 16 -4.76 1.33 -12.44
CA LYS A 16 -4.04 2.53 -12.88
C LYS A 16 -4.48 3.77 -12.08
N ALA A 17 -5.74 3.83 -11.66
CA ALA A 17 -6.27 4.86 -10.77
C ALA A 17 -5.58 4.83 -9.39
N ASP A 18 -5.49 3.65 -8.77
CA ASP A 18 -4.81 3.45 -7.48
C ASP A 18 -3.35 3.95 -7.55
N LEU A 19 -2.66 3.75 -8.68
CA LEU A 19 -1.28 4.20 -8.86
C LEU A 19 -1.16 5.72 -8.98
N ARG A 20 -2.11 6.38 -9.65
CA ARG A 20 -2.13 7.85 -9.77
C ARG A 20 -2.36 8.50 -8.41
N GLU A 21 -3.32 7.99 -7.66
CA GLU A 21 -3.60 8.45 -6.31
C GLU A 21 -2.42 8.18 -5.36
N LEU A 22 -1.78 7.01 -5.46
CA LEU A 22 -0.58 6.69 -4.66
C LEU A 22 0.56 7.70 -4.89
N ARG A 23 0.77 8.09 -6.15
CA ARG A 23 1.76 9.12 -6.52
C ARG A 23 1.36 10.51 -6.01
N ALA A 24 0.09 10.89 -6.13
CA ALA A 24 -0.41 12.18 -5.64
C ALA A 24 -0.23 12.29 -4.12
N HIS A 25 -0.62 11.27 -3.37
CA HIS A 25 -0.47 11.24 -1.92
C HIS A 25 1.00 11.20 -1.45
N SER A 26 1.89 10.54 -2.20
CA SER A 26 3.34 10.58 -1.93
C SER A 26 3.88 12.01 -2.08
N ARG A 27 3.47 12.72 -3.14
CA ARG A 27 3.84 14.14 -3.35
C ARG A 27 3.29 15.04 -2.24
N SER A 28 2.07 14.78 -1.77
CA SER A 28 1.43 15.48 -0.66
C SER A 28 1.90 15.03 0.73
N LYS A 29 2.87 14.10 0.85
CA LYS A 29 3.40 13.56 2.11
C LYS A 29 2.30 13.08 3.08
N SER A 30 1.23 12.51 2.54
CA SER A 30 0.06 12.10 3.33
C SER A 30 0.35 10.89 4.22
N PRO A 31 -0.20 10.81 5.45
CA PRO A 31 0.01 9.66 6.32
C PRO A 31 -0.65 8.41 5.76
N VAL A 32 0.09 7.30 5.77
CA VAL A 32 -0.30 6.00 5.19
C VAL A 32 -1.63 5.49 5.74
N LYS A 33 -1.90 5.75 7.03
CA LYS A 33 -3.16 5.37 7.70
C LYS A 33 -4.39 6.03 7.09
N LYS A 34 -4.27 7.29 6.63
CA LYS A 34 -5.37 7.98 5.94
C LYS A 34 -5.57 7.43 4.53
N MET A 35 -4.48 7.21 3.79
CA MET A 35 -4.54 6.62 2.44
C MET A 35 -5.15 5.22 2.45
N ALA A 36 -4.78 4.40 3.44
CA ALA A 36 -5.31 3.05 3.61
C ALA A 36 -6.84 3.04 3.77
N LYS A 37 -7.38 4.00 4.52
CA LYS A 37 -8.83 4.17 4.70
C LYS A 37 -9.51 4.63 3.41
N THR A 38 -8.96 5.65 2.74
CA THR A 38 -9.54 6.20 1.50
C THR A 38 -9.56 5.18 0.37
N MET A 39 -8.43 4.50 0.15
CA MET A 39 -8.26 3.53 -0.95
C MET A 39 -8.82 2.14 -0.61
N LYS A 40 -9.32 1.93 0.62
CA LYS A 40 -9.71 0.61 1.15
C LYS A 40 -8.60 -0.45 0.91
N ARG A 41 -7.33 -0.05 1.06
CA ARG A 41 -6.14 -0.90 0.92
C ARG A 41 -5.43 -1.01 2.26
N SER A 42 -4.77 -2.13 2.51
CA SER A 42 -3.93 -2.28 3.71
C SER A 42 -2.68 -1.40 3.62
N GLU A 43 -2.23 -0.88 4.76
CA GLU A 43 -0.99 -0.11 4.88
C GLU A 43 0.23 -0.88 4.35
N GLY A 44 0.31 -2.19 4.62
CA GLY A 44 1.39 -3.04 4.14
C GLY A 44 1.45 -3.11 2.61
N ALA A 45 0.33 -3.31 1.94
CA ALA A 45 0.27 -3.29 0.47
C ALA A 45 0.69 -1.94 -0.12
N LEU A 46 0.31 -0.84 0.52
CA LEU A 46 0.71 0.52 0.13
C LEU A 46 2.22 0.71 0.23
N ARG A 47 2.84 0.29 1.34
CA ARG A 47 4.30 0.34 1.52
C ARG A 47 5.02 -0.53 0.51
N GLN A 48 4.57 -1.76 0.29
CA GLN A 48 5.15 -2.67 -0.71
C GLN A 48 5.07 -2.08 -2.12
N LYS A 49 3.92 -1.49 -2.48
CA LYS A 49 3.77 -0.87 -3.80
C LYS A 49 4.61 0.39 -3.95
N ALA A 50 4.74 1.18 -2.89
CA ALA A 50 5.61 2.34 -2.84
C ALA A 50 7.08 1.99 -3.06
N LEU A 51 7.56 0.98 -2.34
CA LEU A 51 8.93 0.45 -2.47
C LEU A 51 9.18 0.00 -3.91
N SER A 52 8.22 -0.73 -4.51
CA SER A 52 8.31 -1.17 -5.91
C SER A 52 8.35 -0.01 -6.91
N LEU A 53 7.80 1.16 -6.55
CA LEU A 53 7.75 2.36 -7.40
C LEU A 53 8.86 3.37 -7.06
N GLY A 54 9.72 3.09 -6.08
CA GLY A 54 10.75 4.03 -5.61
C GLY A 54 10.17 5.30 -4.97
N LEU A 55 8.91 5.27 -4.51
CA LEU A 55 8.27 6.43 -3.90
C LEU A 55 8.59 6.47 -2.40
N PRO A 56 9.08 7.59 -1.86
CA PRO A 56 9.23 7.74 -0.42
C PRO A 56 7.82 7.83 0.19
N LEU A 57 7.37 6.73 0.80
CA LEU A 57 6.11 6.64 1.52
C LEU A 57 6.40 6.24 2.96
N GLY A 58 6.21 7.20 3.86
CA GLY A 58 6.52 7.03 5.28
C GLY A 58 7.12 8.31 5.84
N HIS A 59 6.29 9.32 6.08
CA HIS A 59 6.69 10.36 7.00
C HIS A 59 6.40 9.84 8.41
N ARG A 60 7.45 9.44 9.13
CA ARG A 60 7.42 9.18 10.59
C ARG A 60 6.92 10.47 11.24
N ARG A 61 5.66 10.47 11.67
CA ARG A 61 5.13 11.33 12.72
C ARG A 61 4.33 10.44 13.64
#